data_AF-F0Y7V4-F1
#
_entry.id   AF-F0Y7V4-F1
#
_cell.length_a   1.000
_cell.length_b   1.000
_cell.length_c   1.000
_cell.angle_alpha   90.00
_cell.angle_beta   90.00
_cell.angle_gamma   90.00
#
_symmetry.space_group_name_H-M   'P 1'
#
loop_
_entity.id
_entity.type
_entity.pdbx_description
1 polymer ?
#
loop_
_entity_poly.entity_id
_entity_poly.type
_entity_poly.pdbx_seq_one_letter_code
_entity_poly.pdbx_strand_id
1 'polypeptide(L)'
;MYRSMYPHSPLALSFQPQRPRVPRLEFVSGSRCLASLWIVCQHFSPHSSDGALVKALWRSDAAVDYFIVLSGFVTHWASRGAFAALQRHRDDAARWRDGAKKWYGRRFGRVLLATYVAMAASWAMVAAAGGDAAPGHVGRCVLLVESWLAPARWCPDGQTWTVAALAPSWLLYPAVYDRLVYERPAKVLAPLGLALAALPTAVAVGLLRRGDAPFGSVHDAMYLWPPAQLCDFLLGAVRGRKRERHAQLQRLRSRPCSTRFG
;
A
#
# COMPACT_ATOMS: atom_id res chain seq x y z
N MET A 1 45.76 38.06 -37.86
CA MET A 1 44.36 37.69 -38.20
C MET A 1 44.30 36.19 -38.46
N TYR A 2 43.91 35.38 -37.48
CA TYR A 2 43.67 33.94 -37.65
C TYR A 2 42.21 33.67 -37.26
N ARG A 3 41.37 33.34 -38.25
CA ARG A 3 39.99 32.91 -38.03
C ARG A 3 40.03 31.53 -37.37
N SER A 4 39.66 31.49 -36.10
CA SER A 4 39.32 30.25 -35.38
C SER A 4 38.05 29.67 -36.01
N MET A 5 38.21 28.51 -36.65
CA MET A 5 37.15 27.77 -37.33
C MET A 5 36.95 26.47 -36.57
N TYR A 6 36.31 26.55 -35.39
CA TYR A 6 35.74 25.36 -34.76
C TYR A 6 34.28 25.26 -35.19
N PRO A 7 33.88 24.17 -35.88
CA PRO A 7 32.48 23.94 -36.16
C PRO A 7 31.75 23.66 -34.83
N HIS A 8 30.70 24.42 -34.57
CA HIS A 8 29.69 24.05 -33.61
C HIS A 8 29.15 22.68 -34.01
N SER A 9 29.37 21.66 -33.19
CA SER A 9 28.60 20.41 -33.25
C SER A 9 27.28 20.62 -32.51
N PRO A 10 26.14 20.86 -33.19
CA PRO A 10 24.85 20.58 -32.58
C PRO A 10 24.67 19.06 -32.57
N LEU A 11 23.81 18.54 -31.70
CA LEU A 11 23.49 17.12 -31.54
C LEU A 11 24.36 16.35 -30.54
N ALA A 12 24.54 16.93 -29.34
CA ALA A 12 24.47 16.10 -28.14
C ALA A 12 23.01 15.59 -28.01
N LEU A 13 22.68 14.54 -28.78
CA LEU A 13 21.50 13.72 -28.55
C LEU A 13 21.60 13.25 -27.10
N SER A 14 20.84 13.89 -26.21
CA SER A 14 20.74 13.48 -24.83
C SER A 14 20.14 12.08 -24.85
N PHE A 15 21.00 11.07 -24.85
CA PHE A 15 20.64 9.69 -24.67
C PHE A 15 20.11 9.60 -23.24
N GLN A 16 18.83 9.98 -23.03
CA GLN A 16 18.19 9.73 -21.76
C GLN A 16 18.12 8.21 -21.67
N PRO A 17 18.86 7.57 -20.75
CA PRO A 17 18.82 6.13 -20.63
C PRO A 17 17.36 5.77 -20.37
N GLN A 18 16.74 5.06 -21.33
CA GLN A 18 15.37 4.60 -21.17
C GLN A 18 15.32 3.83 -19.86
N ARG A 19 14.56 4.36 -18.89
CA ARG A 19 14.44 3.70 -17.60
C ARG A 19 13.88 2.30 -17.87
N PRO A 20 14.57 1.24 -17.43
CA PRO A 20 14.14 -0.12 -17.73
C PRO A 20 12.70 -0.30 -17.25
N ARG A 21 11.79 -0.62 -18.18
CA ARG A 21 10.37 -0.84 -17.86
C ARG A 21 10.27 -1.88 -16.76
N VAL A 22 9.48 -1.58 -15.74
CA VAL A 22 9.23 -2.53 -14.66
C VAL A 22 8.40 -3.69 -15.23
N PRO A 23 8.88 -4.95 -15.16
CA PRO A 23 8.09 -6.08 -15.63
C PRO A 23 6.75 -6.09 -14.88
N ARG A 24 5.67 -6.23 -15.63
CA ARG A 24 4.37 -6.52 -15.06
C ARG A 24 4.44 -7.88 -14.38
N LEU A 25 3.84 -7.98 -13.20
CA LEU A 25 3.74 -9.22 -12.45
C LEU A 25 2.34 -9.79 -12.73
N GLU A 26 2.17 -10.51 -13.83
CA GLU A 26 0.84 -11.00 -14.24
C GLU A 26 0.16 -11.86 -13.16
N PHE A 27 0.95 -12.64 -12.40
CA PHE A 27 0.42 -13.41 -11.27
C PHE A 27 -0.23 -12.52 -10.19
N VAL A 28 0.26 -11.29 -9.99
CA VAL A 28 -0.33 -10.33 -9.04
C VAL A 28 -1.67 -9.83 -9.55
N SER A 29 -1.82 -9.63 -10.86
CA SER A 29 -3.11 -9.23 -11.44
C SER A 29 -4.14 -10.33 -11.27
N GLY A 30 -3.78 -11.58 -11.57
CA GLY A 30 -4.65 -12.74 -11.42
C GLY A 30 -5.09 -12.98 -9.98
N SER A 31 -4.15 -12.93 -9.03
CA SER A 31 -4.46 -13.14 -7.61
C SER A 31 -5.33 -12.02 -7.02
N ARG A 32 -5.17 -10.77 -7.49
CA ARG A 32 -6.07 -9.66 -7.12
C ARG A 32 -7.48 -9.88 -7.64
N CYS A 33 -7.61 -10.33 -8.90
CA CYS A 33 -8.92 -10.64 -9.47
C CYS A 33 -9.64 -11.71 -8.63
N LEU A 34 -8.92 -12.78 -8.27
CA LEU A 34 -9.48 -13.86 -7.45
C LEU A 34 -9.88 -13.38 -6.04
N ALA A 35 -9.03 -12.58 -5.37
CA ALA A 35 -9.34 -12.05 -4.06
C ALA A 35 -10.52 -11.05 -4.10
N SER A 36 -10.61 -10.21 -5.14
CA SER A 36 -11.76 -9.34 -5.36
C SER A 36 -13.04 -10.13 -5.58
N LEU A 37 -12.99 -11.19 -6.39
CA LEU A 37 -14.14 -12.05 -6.63
C LEU A 37 -14.59 -12.73 -5.33
N TRP A 38 -13.66 -13.18 -4.49
CA TRP A 38 -13.98 -13.75 -3.18
C TRP A 38 -14.75 -12.75 -2.31
N ILE A 39 -14.25 -11.53 -2.15
CA ILE A 39 -14.91 -10.48 -1.34
C ILE A 39 -16.32 -10.21 -1.87
N VAL A 40 -16.47 -10.05 -3.19
CA VAL A 40 -17.78 -9.81 -3.82
C VAL A 40 -18.73 -10.99 -3.57
N CYS A 41 -18.30 -12.22 -3.85
CA CYS A 41 -19.10 -13.42 -3.62
C CYS A 41 -19.54 -13.56 -2.16
N GLN A 42 -18.68 -13.21 -1.20
CA GLN A 42 -19.03 -13.22 0.22
C GLN A 42 -20.12 -12.19 0.55
N HIS A 43 -20.05 -10.98 0.00
CA HIS A 43 -21.08 -9.95 0.24
C HIS A 43 -22.47 -10.34 -0.29
N PHE A 44 -22.52 -11.16 -1.35
CA PHE A 44 -23.77 -11.65 -1.93
C PHE A 44 -24.16 -13.06 -1.46
N SER A 45 -23.37 -13.68 -0.57
CA SER A 45 -23.68 -15.01 -0.04
C SER A 45 -24.82 -14.93 0.98
N PRO A 46 -25.79 -15.86 0.96
CA PRO A 46 -26.81 -15.95 1.99
C PRO A 46 -26.16 -16.15 3.36
N HIS A 47 -26.57 -15.36 4.34
CA HIS A 47 -25.99 -15.41 5.69
C HIS A 47 -26.47 -16.64 6.51
N SER A 48 -27.44 -17.39 6.00
CA SER A 48 -28.14 -18.47 6.71
C SER A 48 -27.77 -19.89 6.27
N SER A 49 -26.87 -20.06 5.29
CA SER A 49 -26.58 -21.38 4.72
C SER A 49 -25.33 -22.04 5.34
N ASP A 50 -25.49 -23.26 5.87
CA ASP A 50 -24.45 -24.01 6.59
C ASP A 50 -23.42 -24.76 5.70
N GLY A 51 -23.47 -24.54 4.39
CA GLY A 51 -22.64 -25.24 3.41
C GLY A 51 -21.14 -24.94 3.55
N ALA A 52 -20.29 -25.91 3.21
CA ALA A 52 -18.83 -25.75 3.25
C ALA A 52 -18.33 -24.59 2.37
N LEU A 53 -18.95 -24.36 1.20
CA LEU A 53 -18.66 -23.22 0.33
C LEU A 53 -18.94 -21.89 1.02
N VAL A 54 -20.07 -21.80 1.73
CA VAL A 54 -20.47 -20.60 2.45
C VAL A 54 -19.46 -20.34 3.57
N LYS A 55 -19.13 -21.36 4.38
CA LYS A 55 -18.08 -21.29 5.42
C LYS A 55 -16.72 -20.88 4.87
N ALA A 56 -16.38 -21.28 3.64
CA ALA A 56 -15.16 -20.83 2.97
C ALA A 56 -15.28 -19.35 2.55
N LEU A 57 -16.41 -18.92 1.99
CA LEU A 57 -16.65 -17.53 1.61
C LEU A 57 -16.59 -16.58 2.82
N TRP A 58 -17.09 -17.01 3.98
CA TRP A 58 -17.01 -16.28 5.26
C TRP A 58 -15.58 -16.00 5.74
N ARG A 59 -14.55 -16.62 5.15
CA ARG A 59 -13.15 -16.27 5.40
C ARG A 59 -12.66 -15.13 4.50
N SER A 60 -13.56 -14.23 4.08
CA SER A 60 -13.24 -13.03 3.30
C SER A 60 -12.19 -12.15 3.97
N ASP A 61 -12.08 -12.20 5.29
CA ASP A 61 -11.02 -11.53 6.05
C ASP A 61 -9.63 -11.92 5.52
N ALA A 62 -9.44 -13.20 5.16
CA ALA A 62 -8.18 -13.65 4.56
C ALA A 62 -7.92 -13.02 3.17
N ALA A 63 -8.97 -12.78 2.38
CA ALA A 63 -8.86 -12.09 1.09
C ALA A 63 -8.53 -10.60 1.28
N VAL A 64 -9.04 -9.98 2.34
CA VAL A 64 -8.77 -8.59 2.69
C VAL A 64 -7.36 -8.42 3.26
N ASP A 65 -6.95 -9.28 4.18
CA ASP A 65 -5.56 -9.37 4.69
C ASP A 65 -4.58 -9.57 3.54
N TYR A 66 -4.94 -10.42 2.58
CA TYR A 66 -4.17 -10.60 1.34
C TYR A 66 -3.99 -9.27 0.58
N PHE A 67 -5.03 -8.44 0.44
CA PHE A 67 -4.91 -7.12 -0.20
C PHE A 67 -4.04 -6.14 0.59
N ILE A 68 -4.04 -6.20 1.91
CA ILE A 68 -3.19 -5.37 2.77
C ILE A 68 -1.72 -5.75 2.60
N VAL A 69 -1.40 -7.04 2.71
CA VAL A 69 -0.04 -7.56 2.45
C VAL A 69 0.38 -7.22 1.02
N LEU A 70 -0.50 -7.43 0.05
CA LEU A 70 -0.21 -7.12 -1.33
C LEU A 70 -0.01 -5.62 -1.56
N SER A 71 -0.73 -4.76 -0.84
CA SER A 71 -0.55 -3.31 -0.92
C SER A 71 0.86 -2.90 -0.53
N GLY A 72 1.42 -3.50 0.52
CA GLY A 72 2.82 -3.33 0.89
C GLY A 72 3.80 -3.83 -0.16
N PHE A 73 3.55 -5.03 -0.70
CA PHE A 73 4.35 -5.63 -1.77
C PHE A 73 4.39 -4.74 -3.03
N VAL A 74 3.23 -4.34 -3.54
CA VAL A 74 3.12 -3.53 -4.75
C VAL A 74 3.68 -2.13 -4.50
N THR A 75 3.49 -1.57 -3.30
CA THR A 75 4.09 -0.30 -2.91
C THR A 75 5.61 -0.38 -3.00
N HIS A 76 6.23 -1.41 -2.44
CA HIS A 76 7.67 -1.62 -2.56
C HIS A 76 8.10 -1.84 -4.02
N TRP A 77 7.43 -2.76 -4.72
CA TRP A 77 7.78 -3.15 -6.09
C TRP A 77 7.64 -2.00 -7.09
N ALA A 78 6.58 -1.19 -6.99
CA ALA A 78 6.35 -0.06 -7.88
C ALA A 78 7.31 1.11 -7.59
N SER A 79 7.81 1.20 -6.36
CA SER A 79 8.66 2.32 -5.92
C SER A 79 10.15 2.01 -5.97
N ARG A 80 10.52 0.81 -6.46
CA ARG A 80 11.92 0.43 -6.68
C ARG A 80 12.64 1.46 -7.56
N GLY A 81 13.79 1.92 -7.10
CA GLY A 81 14.55 3.00 -7.76
C GLY A 81 14.03 4.42 -7.52
N ALA A 82 12.73 4.63 -7.31
CA ALA A 82 12.20 5.95 -6.94
C ALA A 82 12.62 6.33 -5.52
N PHE A 83 12.55 5.39 -4.58
CA PHE A 83 13.07 5.61 -3.23
C PHE A 83 14.60 5.67 -3.18
N ALA A 84 15.30 4.84 -3.95
CA ALA A 84 16.75 4.95 -4.08
C ALA A 84 17.19 6.32 -4.66
N ALA A 85 16.39 6.94 -5.53
CA ALA A 85 16.63 8.29 -6.02
C ALA A 85 16.31 9.38 -4.98
N LEU A 86 15.22 9.21 -4.22
CA LEU A 86 14.87 10.04 -3.07
C LEU A 86 15.97 10.05 -2.00
N GLN A 87 16.54 8.88 -1.74
CA GLN A 87 17.54 8.67 -0.70
C GLN A 87 18.89 9.29 -1.06
N ARG A 88 19.30 9.28 -2.34
CA ARG A 88 20.50 10.00 -2.82
C ARG A 88 20.46 11.50 -2.54
N HIS A 89 19.30 12.05 -2.24
CA HIS A 89 19.09 13.46 -1.95
C HIS A 89 18.51 13.67 -0.54
N ARG A 90 18.75 12.75 0.40
CA ARG A 90 18.23 12.87 1.77
C ARG A 90 18.70 14.14 2.48
N ASP A 91 19.94 14.55 2.24
CA ASP A 91 20.51 15.76 2.83
C ASP A 91 20.03 17.04 2.12
N ASP A 92 19.38 16.90 0.97
CA ASP A 92 18.71 17.98 0.23
C ASP A 92 17.19 17.90 0.47
N ALA A 93 16.75 18.60 1.52
CA ALA A 93 15.35 18.59 1.95
C ALA A 93 14.36 19.00 0.83
N ALA A 94 14.76 19.87 -0.10
CA ALA A 94 13.92 20.31 -1.20
C ALA A 94 13.70 19.20 -2.22
N ARG A 95 14.78 18.53 -2.66
CA ARG A 95 14.69 17.39 -3.58
C ARG A 95 13.98 16.20 -2.97
N TRP A 96 14.21 15.93 -1.67
CA TRP A 96 13.49 14.88 -0.96
C TRP A 96 11.98 15.15 -0.96
N ARG A 97 11.58 16.38 -0.59
CA ARG A 97 10.17 16.79 -0.58
C ARG A 97 9.52 16.66 -1.95
N ASP A 98 10.21 17.03 -3.02
CA ASP A 98 9.67 16.94 -4.38
C ASP A 98 9.51 15.49 -4.87
N GLY A 99 10.47 14.63 -4.52
CA GLY A 99 10.35 13.19 -4.78
C GLY A 99 9.18 12.56 -4.00
N ALA A 100 9.01 12.95 -2.74
CA ALA A 100 7.96 12.44 -1.87
C ALA A 100 6.58 12.90 -2.38
N LYS A 101 6.43 14.19 -2.71
CA LYS A 101 5.21 14.74 -3.35
C LYS A 101 4.83 13.97 -4.62
N LYS A 102 5.81 13.73 -5.51
CA LYS A 102 5.58 12.95 -6.75
C LYS A 102 5.13 11.53 -6.46
N TRP A 103 5.66 10.92 -5.40
CA TRP A 103 5.27 9.57 -4.99
C TRP A 103 3.86 9.53 -4.40
N TYR A 104 3.57 10.39 -3.41
CA TYR A 104 2.26 10.50 -2.79
C TYR A 104 1.19 10.81 -3.83
N GLY A 105 1.40 11.80 -4.71
CA GLY A 105 0.42 12.16 -5.73
C GLY A 105 0.10 11.03 -6.71
N ARG A 106 1.11 10.25 -7.14
CA ARG A 106 0.89 9.16 -8.11
C ARG A 106 0.25 7.93 -7.50
N ARG A 107 0.59 7.59 -6.26
CA ARG A 107 0.15 6.35 -5.62
C ARG A 107 -1.01 6.61 -4.68
N PHE A 108 -0.76 7.34 -3.60
CA PHE A 108 -1.73 7.61 -2.55
C PHE A 108 -2.87 8.51 -3.05
N GLY A 109 -2.55 9.59 -3.78
CA GLY A 109 -3.54 10.53 -4.31
C GLY A 109 -4.53 9.88 -5.27
N ARG A 110 -4.10 8.92 -6.11
CA ARG A 110 -5.02 8.20 -7.01
C ARG A 110 -5.98 7.28 -6.26
N VAL A 111 -5.50 6.61 -5.20
CA VAL A 111 -6.34 5.76 -4.36
C VAL A 111 -7.35 6.63 -3.61
N LEU A 112 -6.90 7.70 -2.95
CA LEU A 112 -7.78 8.64 -2.26
C LEU A 112 -8.83 9.24 -3.18
N LEU A 113 -8.44 9.67 -4.38
CA LEU A 113 -9.38 10.22 -5.35
C LEU A 113 -10.46 9.19 -5.71
N ALA A 114 -10.08 7.94 -6.00
CA ALA A 114 -11.03 6.88 -6.28
C ALA A 114 -11.99 6.64 -5.11
N THR A 115 -11.47 6.64 -3.87
CA THR A 115 -12.27 6.52 -2.65
C THR A 115 -13.25 7.67 -2.49
N TYR A 116 -12.82 8.91 -2.70
CA TYR A 116 -13.70 10.08 -2.60
C TYR A 116 -14.77 10.11 -3.70
N VAL A 117 -14.44 9.68 -4.92
CA VAL A 117 -15.43 9.54 -5.99
C VAL A 117 -16.46 8.46 -5.64
N ALA A 118 -16.03 7.30 -5.14
CA ALA A 118 -16.93 6.24 -4.69
C ALA A 118 -17.83 6.71 -3.53
N MET A 119 -17.24 7.36 -2.53
CA MET A 119 -17.96 7.91 -1.37
C MET A 119 -18.98 8.98 -1.77
N ALA A 120 -18.63 9.88 -2.70
CA ALA A 120 -19.54 10.89 -3.22
C ALA A 120 -20.71 10.25 -3.98
N ALA A 121 -20.44 9.22 -4.80
CA ALA A 121 -21.48 8.48 -5.50
C ALA A 121 -22.42 7.75 -4.53
N SER A 122 -21.88 7.04 -3.53
CA SER A 122 -22.69 6.37 -2.52
C SER A 122 -23.50 7.35 -1.67
N TRP A 123 -22.91 8.49 -1.30
CA TRP A 123 -23.61 9.55 -0.58
C TRP A 123 -24.77 10.12 -1.40
N ALA A 124 -24.57 10.37 -2.69
CA ALA A 124 -25.62 10.83 -3.59
C ALA A 124 -26.77 9.82 -3.68
N MET A 125 -26.47 8.52 -3.73
CA MET A 125 -27.50 7.47 -3.74
C MET A 125 -28.28 7.43 -2.43
N VAL A 126 -27.62 7.55 -1.27
CA VAL A 126 -28.26 7.59 0.05
C VAL A 126 -29.15 8.83 0.18
N ALA A 127 -28.65 10.00 -0.24
CA ALA A 127 -29.42 11.25 -0.21
C ALA A 127 -30.65 11.18 -1.14
N ALA A 128 -30.50 10.60 -2.34
CA ALA A 128 -31.62 10.39 -3.27
C ALA A 128 -32.69 9.44 -2.71
N ALA A 129 -32.32 8.52 -1.82
CA ALA A 129 -33.22 7.63 -1.09
C ALA A 129 -33.85 8.27 0.17
N GLY A 130 -33.58 9.55 0.44
CA GLY A 130 -34.08 10.27 1.63
C GLY A 130 -33.30 9.98 2.91
N GLY A 131 -32.07 9.43 2.80
CA GLY A 131 -31.20 9.24 3.95
C GLY A 131 -30.47 10.53 4.34
N ASP A 132 -30.53 10.88 5.62
CA ASP A 132 -29.78 12.00 6.17
C ASP A 132 -28.40 11.57 6.67
N ALA A 133 -27.35 12.21 6.14
CA ALA A 133 -25.99 12.06 6.65
C ALA A 133 -25.58 13.32 7.40
N ALA A 134 -25.42 13.22 8.72
CA ALA A 134 -24.97 14.34 9.55
C ALA A 134 -23.63 14.90 9.00
N PRO A 135 -23.49 16.22 8.77
CA PRO A 135 -22.28 16.81 8.19
C PRO A 135 -21.00 16.45 8.93
N GLY A 136 -21.07 16.33 10.26
CA GLY A 136 -19.94 15.91 11.10
C GLY A 136 -19.48 14.48 10.82
N HIS A 137 -20.41 13.56 10.55
CA HIS A 137 -20.08 12.18 10.18
C HIS A 137 -19.42 12.12 8.80
N VAL A 138 -19.98 12.82 7.80
CA VAL A 138 -19.39 12.92 6.46
C VAL A 138 -17.98 13.52 6.51
N GLY A 139 -17.78 14.58 7.30
CA GLY A 139 -16.46 15.18 7.50
C GLY A 139 -15.43 14.20 8.06
N ARG A 140 -15.80 13.39 9.05
CA ARG A 140 -14.92 12.36 9.62
C ARG A 140 -14.65 11.20 8.64
N CYS A 141 -15.60 10.87 7.77
CA CYS A 141 -15.40 9.92 6.68
C CYS A 141 -14.42 10.44 5.61
N VAL A 142 -14.54 11.72 5.22
CA VAL A 142 -13.59 12.36 4.29
C VAL A 142 -12.17 12.40 4.87
N LEU A 143 -12.06 12.65 6.18
CA LEU A 143 -10.78 12.60 6.90
C LEU A 143 -10.27 11.18 7.16
N LEU A 144 -11.03 10.14 6.80
CA LEU A 144 -10.71 8.73 7.02
C LEU A 144 -10.51 8.34 8.49
N VAL A 145 -11.19 9.05 9.42
CA VAL A 145 -11.07 8.80 10.87
C VAL A 145 -12.31 8.12 11.46
N GLU A 146 -13.46 8.17 10.77
CA GLU A 146 -14.71 7.59 11.29
C GLU A 146 -14.56 6.10 11.61
N SER A 147 -13.91 5.33 10.72
CA SER A 147 -13.69 3.90 10.90
C SER A 147 -12.87 3.54 12.14
N TRP A 148 -12.16 4.50 12.74
CA TRP A 148 -11.37 4.29 13.95
C TRP A 148 -12.11 4.76 15.21
N LEU A 149 -12.94 5.79 15.09
CA LEU A 149 -13.63 6.41 16.22
C LEU A 149 -14.98 5.75 16.50
N ALA A 150 -15.68 5.36 15.45
CA ALA A 150 -17.02 4.79 15.51
C ALA A 150 -17.17 3.71 14.43
N PRO A 151 -16.51 2.55 14.58
CA PRO A 151 -16.48 1.50 13.57
C PRO A 151 -17.87 0.94 13.21
N ALA A 152 -18.84 1.03 14.13
CA ALA A 152 -20.23 0.67 13.86
C ALA A 152 -20.97 1.67 12.94
N ARG A 153 -20.43 2.88 12.76
CA ARG A 153 -20.97 3.92 11.88
C ARG A 153 -20.23 3.92 10.56
N TRP A 154 -20.75 3.14 9.63
CA TRP A 154 -20.19 3.01 8.28
C TRP A 154 -20.25 4.33 7.53
N CYS A 155 -19.17 4.65 6.82
CA CYS A 155 -19.16 5.73 5.85
C CYS A 155 -20.06 5.40 4.65
N PRO A 156 -20.51 6.41 3.88
CA PRO A 156 -21.36 6.17 2.71
C PRO A 156 -20.79 5.14 1.74
N ASP A 157 -19.47 5.15 1.53
CA ASP A 157 -18.75 4.02 0.96
C ASP A 157 -18.16 3.16 2.10
N GLY A 158 -18.77 1.98 2.31
CA GLY A 158 -18.32 1.07 3.34
C GLY A 158 -16.85 0.65 3.15
N GLN A 159 -16.36 0.54 1.90
CA GLN A 159 -14.99 0.07 1.62
C GLN A 159 -13.91 1.13 1.94
N THR A 160 -14.31 2.35 2.29
CA THR A 160 -13.40 3.43 2.71
C THR A 160 -12.55 3.04 3.93
N TRP A 161 -13.04 2.14 4.79
CA TRP A 161 -12.29 1.71 5.98
C TRP A 161 -10.92 1.09 5.62
N THR A 162 -10.81 0.36 4.49
CA THR A 162 -9.53 -0.27 4.10
C THR A 162 -8.50 0.79 3.74
N VAL A 163 -8.95 1.87 3.09
CA VAL A 163 -8.10 3.01 2.74
C VAL A 163 -7.72 3.79 3.98
N ALA A 164 -8.66 3.97 4.93
CA ALA A 164 -8.35 4.53 6.25
C ALA A 164 -7.25 3.70 6.93
N ALA A 165 -7.43 2.39 7.06
CA ALA A 165 -6.50 1.52 7.76
C ALA A 165 -5.10 1.49 7.10
N LEU A 166 -5.02 1.57 5.76
CA LEU A 166 -3.76 1.58 5.00
C LEU A 166 -3.11 2.97 4.86
N ALA A 167 -3.87 4.06 5.01
CA ALA A 167 -3.37 5.41 4.79
C ALA A 167 -2.13 5.73 5.66
N PRO A 168 -2.12 5.44 6.98
CA PRO A 168 -0.92 5.63 7.81
C PRO A 168 0.28 4.83 7.31
N SER A 169 0.08 3.60 6.84
CA SER A 169 1.14 2.77 6.27
C SER A 169 1.75 3.40 5.02
N TRP A 170 0.93 3.92 4.10
CA TRP A 170 1.43 4.65 2.93
C TRP A 170 2.11 5.97 3.29
N LEU A 171 1.58 6.71 4.27
CA LEU A 171 2.16 7.96 4.75
C LEU A 171 3.53 7.74 5.40
N LEU A 172 3.67 6.72 6.24
CA LEU A 172 4.91 6.42 6.93
C LEU A 172 5.94 5.73 6.03
N TYR A 173 5.50 5.07 4.95
CA TYR A 173 6.37 4.21 4.14
C TYR A 173 7.68 4.87 3.68
N PRO A 174 7.68 6.08 3.10
CA PRO A 174 8.93 6.75 2.69
C PRO A 174 9.92 6.96 3.84
N ALA A 175 9.42 7.23 5.04
CA ALA A 175 10.25 7.48 6.23
C ALA A 175 10.83 6.18 6.81
N VAL A 176 10.09 5.06 6.73
CA VAL A 176 10.53 3.76 7.24
C VAL A 176 11.32 2.93 6.23
N TYR A 177 11.21 3.24 4.93
CA TYR A 177 11.78 2.46 3.83
C TYR A 177 13.26 2.15 4.03
N ASP A 178 14.08 3.15 4.36
CA ASP A 178 15.54 2.96 4.49
C ASP A 178 15.91 2.18 5.75
N ARG A 179 15.54 2.74 6.91
CA ARG A 179 15.97 2.29 8.24
C ARG A 179 15.50 0.89 8.57
N LEU A 180 14.30 0.55 8.10
CA LEU A 180 13.66 -0.74 8.39
C LEU A 180 13.77 -1.65 7.19
N VAL A 181 13.25 -1.26 6.04
CA VAL A 181 13.07 -2.20 4.93
C VAL A 181 14.35 -2.41 4.12
N TYR A 182 15.17 -1.39 3.88
CA TYR A 182 16.32 -1.49 2.97
C TYR A 182 17.64 -1.87 3.65
N GLU A 183 17.95 -1.32 4.82
CA GLU A 183 19.24 -1.52 5.49
C GLU A 183 19.29 -2.84 6.27
N ARG A 184 18.16 -3.26 6.85
CA ARG A 184 18.16 -4.41 7.78
C ARG A 184 18.18 -5.74 7.03
N PRO A 185 18.88 -6.77 7.54
CA PRO A 185 18.83 -8.10 6.95
C PRO A 185 17.48 -8.77 7.24
N ALA A 186 17.05 -9.71 6.39
CA ALA A 186 15.76 -10.39 6.54
C ALA A 186 15.60 -11.12 7.88
N LYS A 187 16.71 -11.60 8.47
CA LYS A 187 16.74 -12.24 9.80
C LYS A 187 16.38 -11.28 10.95
N VAL A 188 16.55 -9.97 10.76
CA VAL A 188 16.14 -8.93 11.73
C VAL A 188 14.70 -8.47 11.45
N LEU A 189 14.34 -8.39 10.17
CA LEU A 189 13.00 -7.93 9.77
C LEU A 189 11.89 -8.92 10.12
N ALA A 190 12.17 -10.22 10.11
CA ALA A 190 11.19 -11.25 10.46
C ALA A 190 10.74 -11.17 11.94
N PRO A 191 11.63 -11.21 12.96
CA PRO A 191 11.20 -11.08 14.35
C PRO A 191 10.66 -9.69 14.66
N LEU A 192 11.17 -8.63 14.02
CA LEU A 192 10.62 -7.29 14.16
C LEU A 192 9.20 -7.19 13.59
N GLY A 193 8.93 -7.79 12.43
CA GLY A 193 7.60 -7.86 11.88
C GLY A 193 6.63 -8.62 12.78
N LEU A 194 7.10 -9.71 13.41
CA LEU A 194 6.30 -10.47 14.38
C LEU A 194 6.02 -9.68 15.66
N ALA A 195 7.03 -9.00 16.21
CA ALA A 195 6.88 -8.15 17.39
C ALA A 195 5.95 -6.96 17.11
N LEU A 196 6.10 -6.33 15.94
CA LEU A 196 5.22 -5.28 15.49
C LEU A 196 3.80 -5.80 15.29
N ALA A 197 3.58 -7.03 14.81
CA ALA A 197 2.24 -7.61 14.67
C ALA A 197 1.60 -7.94 16.02
N ALA A 198 2.40 -8.46 16.97
CA ALA A 198 1.92 -8.85 18.30
C ALA A 198 1.56 -7.63 19.18
N LEU A 199 2.24 -6.49 19.00
CA LEU A 199 2.05 -5.31 19.83
C LEU A 199 0.63 -4.70 19.68
N PRO A 200 0.08 -4.44 18.48
CA PRO A 200 -1.29 -4.03 18.28
C PRO A 200 -2.28 -5.02 18.88
N THR A 201 -2.06 -6.34 18.72
CA THR A 201 -2.93 -7.35 19.33
C THR A 201 -2.94 -7.20 20.85
N ALA A 202 -1.77 -7.08 21.47
CA ALA A 202 -1.65 -6.92 22.92
C ALA A 202 -2.31 -5.61 23.42
N VAL A 203 -2.11 -4.50 22.70
CA VAL A 203 -2.72 -3.21 23.04
C VAL A 203 -4.25 -3.28 22.87
N ALA A 204 -4.75 -3.85 21.78
CA ALA A 204 -6.18 -4.01 21.54
C ALA A 204 -6.84 -4.86 22.63
N VAL A 205 -6.24 -6.00 23.00
CA VAL A 205 -6.71 -6.84 24.11
C VAL A 205 -6.69 -6.06 25.43
N GLY A 206 -5.65 -5.27 25.67
CA GLY A 206 -5.54 -4.41 26.85
C GLY A 206 -6.64 -3.34 26.93
N LEU A 207 -6.91 -2.64 25.83
CA LEU A 207 -7.96 -1.62 25.75
C LEU A 207 -9.36 -2.23 25.92
N LEU A 208 -9.62 -3.37 25.28
CA LEU A 208 -10.89 -4.08 25.38
C LEU A 208 -11.16 -4.57 26.81
N ARG A 209 -10.13 -5.08 27.50
CA ARG A 209 -10.25 -5.50 28.91
C ARG A 209 -10.57 -4.35 29.86
N ARG A 210 -10.22 -3.11 29.51
CA ARG A 210 -10.51 -1.91 30.31
C ARG A 210 -11.87 -1.28 30.01
N GLY A 211 -12.52 -1.68 28.91
CA GLY A 211 -13.73 -1.01 28.42
C GLY A 211 -13.45 0.33 27.72
N ASP A 212 -12.19 0.66 27.47
CA ASP A 212 -11.75 1.93 26.86
C ASP A 212 -11.55 1.84 25.34
N ALA A 213 -11.82 0.67 24.75
CA ALA A 213 -11.59 0.47 23.33
C ALA A 213 -12.68 1.17 22.50
N PRO A 214 -12.32 1.92 21.45
CA PRO A 214 -13.29 2.42 20.47
C PRO A 214 -13.85 1.30 19.57
N PHE A 215 -13.39 0.06 19.75
CA PHE A 215 -13.75 -1.12 18.98
C PHE A 215 -14.66 -2.04 19.80
N GLY A 216 -15.64 -2.67 19.15
CA GLY A 216 -16.55 -3.61 19.81
C GLY A 216 -15.92 -4.99 20.05
N SER A 217 -14.85 -5.32 19.34
CA SER A 217 -14.19 -6.62 19.43
C SER A 217 -12.68 -6.56 19.13
N VAL A 218 -11.95 -7.62 19.50
CA VAL A 218 -10.53 -7.79 19.10
C VAL A 218 -10.43 -7.87 17.58
N HIS A 219 -11.41 -8.50 16.94
CA HIS A 219 -11.47 -8.60 15.49
C HIS A 219 -11.53 -7.22 14.84
N ASP A 220 -12.44 -6.34 15.25
CA ASP A 220 -12.55 -4.97 14.72
C ASP A 220 -11.26 -4.17 14.95
N ALA A 221 -10.63 -4.35 16.12
CA ALA A 221 -9.37 -3.71 16.42
C ALA A 221 -8.23 -4.21 15.51
N MET A 222 -8.17 -5.51 15.20
CA MET A 222 -7.16 -6.02 14.25
C MET A 222 -7.47 -5.61 12.83
N TYR A 223 -8.74 -5.48 12.48
CA TYR A 223 -9.19 -5.24 11.11
C TYR A 223 -9.14 -3.76 10.72
N LEU A 224 -9.60 -2.85 11.59
CA LEU A 224 -9.79 -1.43 11.27
C LEU A 224 -8.65 -0.55 11.76
N TRP A 225 -7.88 -1.00 12.76
CA TRP A 225 -6.89 -0.17 13.42
C TRP A 225 -5.58 -0.11 12.63
N PRO A 226 -5.09 1.09 12.25
CA PRO A 226 -3.90 1.20 11.39
C PRO A 226 -2.62 0.53 11.92
N PRO A 227 -2.31 0.57 13.23
CA PRO A 227 -1.14 -0.12 13.76
C PRO A 227 -1.12 -1.62 13.50
N ALA A 228 -2.27 -2.30 13.53
CA ALA A 228 -2.36 -3.72 13.19
C ALA A 228 -1.99 -3.93 11.72
N GLN A 229 -2.57 -3.12 10.83
CA GLN A 229 -2.41 -3.21 9.38
C GLN A 229 -1.01 -2.83 8.87
N LEU A 230 -0.27 -2.01 9.63
CA LEU A 230 1.11 -1.66 9.31
C LEU A 230 2.01 -2.90 9.22
N CYS A 231 1.74 -3.93 10.01
CA CYS A 231 2.58 -5.12 10.10
C CYS A 231 2.46 -5.99 8.85
N ASP A 232 1.22 -6.24 8.44
CA ASP A 232 0.90 -6.97 7.20
C ASP A 232 1.41 -6.21 5.97
N PHE A 233 1.24 -4.90 5.97
CA PHE A 233 1.82 -4.03 4.96
C PHE A 233 3.36 -4.18 4.88
N LEU A 234 4.05 -4.13 6.03
CA LEU A 234 5.50 -4.30 6.08
C LEU A 234 5.94 -5.70 5.63
N LEU A 235 5.20 -6.75 6.00
CA LEU A 235 5.45 -8.12 5.52
C LEU A 235 5.43 -8.18 4.00
N GLY A 236 4.44 -7.54 3.39
CA GLY A 236 4.36 -7.33 1.95
C GLY A 236 5.59 -6.64 1.36
N ALA A 237 5.99 -5.52 1.95
CA ALA A 237 7.16 -4.76 1.52
C ALA A 237 8.46 -5.58 1.59
N VAL A 238 8.65 -6.36 2.65
CA VAL A 238 9.81 -7.26 2.82
C VAL A 238 9.82 -8.36 1.75
N ARG A 239 8.66 -8.93 1.41
CA ARG A 239 8.54 -9.90 0.31
C ARG A 239 8.87 -9.26 -1.04
N GLY A 240 8.43 -8.01 -1.25
CA GLY A 240 8.79 -7.19 -2.41
C GLY A 240 10.31 -7.06 -2.57
N ARG A 241 11.01 -6.75 -1.48
CA ARG A 241 12.48 -6.61 -1.47
C ARG A 241 13.20 -7.91 -1.81
N LYS A 242 12.75 -9.04 -1.25
CA LYS A 242 13.33 -10.36 -1.59
C LYS A 242 13.20 -10.64 -3.08
N ARG A 243 12.03 -10.37 -3.66
CA ARG A 243 11.79 -10.56 -5.11
C ARG A 243 12.65 -9.64 -5.96
N GLU A 244 12.82 -8.38 -5.56
CA GLU A 244 13.69 -7.43 -6.24
C GLU A 244 15.14 -7.92 -6.26
N ARG A 245 15.69 -8.32 -5.10
CA ARG A 245 17.06 -8.85 -5.01
C ARG A 245 17.26 -10.08 -5.89
N HIS A 246 16.31 -11.01 -5.87
CA HIS A 246 16.37 -12.19 -6.73
C HIS A 246 16.40 -11.81 -8.22
N ALA A 247 15.56 -10.88 -8.65
CA ALA A 247 15.54 -10.38 -10.02
C ALA A 247 16.85 -9.66 -10.41
N GLN A 248 17.48 -8.93 -9.48
CA GLN A 248 18.78 -8.31 -9.70
C GLN A 248 19.89 -9.37 -9.87
N LEU A 249 19.93 -10.40 -9.03
CA LEU A 249 20.89 -11.50 -9.15
C LEU A 249 20.75 -12.27 -10.46
N GLN A 250 19.53 -12.55 -10.89
CA GLN A 250 19.27 -13.19 -12.18
C GLN A 250 19.76 -12.33 -13.36
N ARG A 251 19.61 -11.00 -13.29
CA ARG A 251 20.16 -10.08 -14.30
C ARG A 251 21.68 -10.09 -14.33
N LEU A 252 22.34 -10.15 -13.18
CA LEU A 252 23.79 -10.22 -13.11
C LEU A 252 24.33 -11.54 -13.70
N ARG A 253 23.63 -12.65 -13.45
CA ARG A 253 23.97 -13.97 -14.01
C ARG A 253 23.73 -14.09 -15.52
N SER A 254 22.75 -13.38 -16.05
CA SER A 254 22.37 -13.43 -17.48
C SER A 254 23.11 -12.43 -18.34
N ARG A 255 23.93 -11.53 -17.77
CA ARG A 255 24.81 -10.68 -18.56
C ARG A 255 25.85 -11.58 -19.23
N PRO A 256 25.87 -11.68 -20.58
CA PRO A 256 26.92 -12.42 -21.25
C PRO A 256 28.25 -11.83 -20.80
N CYS A 257 29.18 -12.70 -20.40
CA CYS A 257 30.52 -12.32 -19.97
C CYS A 257 31.25 -11.76 -21.20
N SER A 258 31.03 -10.48 -21.53
CA SER A 258 31.73 -9.81 -22.62
C SER A 258 33.13 -9.41 -22.15
N THR A 259 33.92 -10.40 -21.78
CA THR A 259 35.39 -10.32 -21.74
C THR A 259 35.83 -11.10 -22.98
N ARG A 260 36.02 -10.38 -24.09
CA ARG A 260 37.35 -9.96 -24.58
C ARG A 260 38.22 -11.16 -24.93
N PHE A 261 37.99 -11.70 -26.14
CA PHE A 261 39.08 -12.07 -27.02
C PHE A 261 39.33 -10.87 -27.94
N GLY A 262 40.58 -10.44 -28.04
CA GLY A 262 41.03 -9.28 -28.81
C GLY A 262 42.05 -8.49 -28.01
#